data_AF-A0A937MH07-F1
#
_entry.id   AF-A0A937MH07-F1
#
_cell.length_a   1.000
_cell.length_b   1.000
_cell.length_c   1.000
_cell.angle_alpha   90.00
_cell.angle_beta   90.00
_cell.angle_gamma   90.00
#
_symmetry.space_group_name_H-M   'P 1'
#
loop_
_entity.id
_entity.type
_entity.pdbx_description
1 polymer ?
#
loop_
_entity_poly.entity_id
_entity_poly.type
_entity_poly.pdbx_seq_one_letter_code
_entity_poly.pdbx_strand_id
1 'polypeptide(L)' 'MGSGSTRPNNADDKMIAAIERGDRGEFKDRKPPKNTDRKLIKEKEARTEIALEKTKGLKALRLAAEKEGKAK' A
#
# COMPACT_ATOMS: atom_id res chain seq x y z
N MET A 1 -31.83 -4.66 -37.89
CA MET A 1 -31.51 -4.58 -36.44
C MET A 1 -30.12 -5.19 -36.26
N GLY A 2 -29.06 -4.39 -36.37
CA GLY A 2 -27.69 -4.88 -36.15
C GLY A 2 -27.49 -5.14 -34.67
N SER A 3 -27.40 -6.39 -34.26
CA SER A 3 -27.31 -6.80 -32.86
C SER A 3 -26.02 -6.26 -32.23
N GLY A 4 -26.15 -5.16 -31.50
CA GLY A 4 -25.12 -4.67 -30.59
C GLY A 4 -24.96 -5.62 -29.41
N SER A 5 -24.13 -6.67 -29.55
CA SER A 5 -23.70 -7.51 -28.41
C SER A 5 -22.57 -8.49 -28.76
N THR A 6 -21.57 -8.10 -29.58
CA THR A 6 -20.35 -8.92 -29.76
C THR A 6 -19.13 -8.35 -29.05
N ARG A 7 -19.32 -7.30 -28.24
CA ARG A 7 -18.29 -6.81 -27.32
C ARG A 7 -18.55 -7.42 -25.95
N PRO A 8 -17.59 -8.18 -25.39
CA PRO A 8 -17.76 -8.82 -24.09
C PRO A 8 -17.93 -7.76 -23.00
N ASN A 9 -19.07 -7.79 -22.30
CA ASN A 9 -19.51 -6.72 -21.40
C ASN A 9 -19.26 -7.03 -19.91
N ASN A 10 -19.09 -8.29 -19.53
CA ASN A 10 -18.74 -8.71 -18.18
C ASN A 10 -17.32 -9.31 -18.13
N ALA A 11 -16.82 -9.62 -16.93
CA ALA A 11 -15.47 -10.18 -16.75
C ALA A 11 -15.33 -11.59 -17.34
N ASP A 12 -16.39 -12.40 -17.25
CA ASP A 12 -16.41 -13.79 -17.69
C ASP A 12 -16.38 -13.89 -19.23
N ASP A 13 -17.16 -13.07 -19.93
CA ASP A 13 -17.18 -12.95 -21.39
C ASP A 13 -15.83 -12.50 -21.93
N LYS A 14 -15.13 -11.60 -21.21
CA LYS A 14 -13.79 -11.14 -21.58
C LYS A 14 -12.75 -12.25 -21.41
N MET A 15 -12.89 -13.05 -20.36
CA MET A 15 -12.06 -14.23 -20.13
C MET A 15 -12.28 -15.27 -21.23
N ILE A 16 -13.53 -15.61 -21.54
CA ILE A 16 -13.87 -16.55 -22.60
C ILE A 16 -13.33 -16.06 -23.94
N ALA A 17 -13.54 -14.79 -24.30
CA ALA A 17 -13.03 -14.20 -25.53
C ALA A 17 -11.49 -14.16 -25.59
N ALA A 18 -10.79 -13.96 -24.46
CA ALA A 18 -9.33 -13.99 -24.41
C ALA A 18 -8.78 -15.42 -24.56
N ILE A 19 -9.46 -16.40 -23.97
CA ILE A 19 -9.14 -17.83 -24.11
C ILE A 19 -9.37 -18.28 -25.55
N GLU A 20 -10.48 -17.89 -26.18
CA GLU A 20 -10.82 -18.18 -27.58
C GLU A 20 -9.88 -17.51 -28.58
N ARG A 21 -9.39 -16.30 -28.28
CA ARG A 21 -8.39 -15.60 -29.09
C ARG A 21 -7.01 -16.28 -29.09
N GLY A 22 -6.81 -17.31 -28.25
CA GLY A 22 -5.52 -17.97 -28.11
C GLY A 22 -4.46 -17.05 -27.50
N ASP A 23 -4.88 -16.02 -26.73
CA ASP A 23 -4.02 -15.05 -26.05
C ASP A 23 -3.37 -15.68 -24.79
N ARG A 24 -2.83 -16.89 -24.97
CA ARG A 24 -1.94 -17.58 -24.04
C ARG A 24 -0.47 -17.24 -24.34
N GLY A 25 -0.25 -16.27 -25.22
CA GLY A 25 1.05 -15.74 -25.58
C GLY A 25 1.55 -14.80 -24.51
N GLU A 26 2.28 -15.34 -23.54
CA GLU A 26 3.25 -14.59 -22.73
C GLU A 26 2.66 -13.67 -21.65
N PHE A 27 2.00 -14.22 -20.63
CA PHE A 27 2.21 -13.65 -19.29
C PHE A 27 3.67 -13.94 -18.91
N LYS A 28 4.60 -13.15 -19.45
CA LYS A 28 5.97 -13.08 -18.95
C LYS A 28 5.82 -12.62 -17.51
N ASP A 29 6.03 -13.55 -16.58
CA ASP A 29 6.32 -13.24 -15.18
C ASP A 29 7.64 -12.45 -15.20
N ARG A 30 7.52 -11.15 -15.54
CA ARG A 30 8.60 -10.20 -15.49
C ARG A 30 8.96 -10.23 -14.02
N LYS A 31 9.99 -10.97 -13.63
CA LYS A 31 10.60 -10.87 -12.31
C LYS A 31 11.38 -9.58 -12.36
N PRO A 32 10.79 -8.41 -12.02
CA PRO A 32 11.56 -7.18 -12.07
C PRO A 32 12.78 -7.37 -11.16
N PRO A 33 13.95 -6.82 -11.52
CA PRO A 33 15.09 -6.85 -10.63
C PRO A 33 14.68 -6.23 -9.30
N LYS A 34 14.84 -6.98 -8.21
CA LYS A 34 14.51 -6.50 -6.86
C LYS A 34 15.44 -5.32 -6.58
N ASN A 35 14.89 -4.12 -6.46
CA ASN A 35 15.67 -2.97 -6.06
C ASN A 35 16.12 -3.18 -4.60
N THR A 36 17.43 -3.30 -4.39
CA THR A 36 18.05 -3.46 -3.07
C THR A 36 18.30 -2.12 -2.38
N ASP A 37 18.05 -0.99 -3.05
CA ASP A 37 18.22 0.33 -2.47
C ASP A 37 17.12 0.61 -1.43
N ARG A 38 17.49 0.44 -0.16
CA ARG A 38 16.63 0.68 1.01
C ARG A 38 16.83 2.06 1.63
N LYS A 39 17.56 2.99 0.99
CA LYS A 39 17.86 4.32 1.56
C LYS A 39 16.60 5.07 2.01
N LEU A 40 15.60 5.16 1.13
CA LEU A 40 14.34 5.85 1.42
C LEU A 40 13.54 5.20 2.56
N ILE A 41 13.66 3.89 2.74
CA ILE A 41 13.01 3.17 3.84
C ILE A 41 13.65 3.56 5.16
N LYS A 42 14.98 3.48 5.24
CA LYS A 42 15.75 3.88 6.43
C LYS A 42 15.54 5.35 6.80
N GLU A 43 15.51 6.24 5.81
CA GLU A 43 15.24 7.66 6.03
C GLU A 43 13.85 7.91 6.63
N LYS A 44 12.83 7.17 6.17
CA LYS A 44 11.48 7.27 6.73
C LYS A 44 11.42 6.72 8.15
N GLU A 45 12.07 5.58 8.41
CA GLU A 45 12.16 4.99 9.75
C GLU A 45 12.79 5.98 10.75
N ALA A 46 13.94 6.58 10.41
CA ALA A 46 14.61 7.57 11.24
C ALA A 46 13.71 8.79 11.55
N ARG A 47 12.97 9.29 10.55
CA ARG A 47 12.00 10.39 10.76
C ARG A 47 10.88 9.99 11.71
N THR A 48 10.36 8.77 11.59
CA THR A 48 9.29 8.27 12.47
C THR A 48 9.77 8.06 13.90
N GLU A 49 10.99 7.55 14.10
CA GLU A 49 11.56 7.37 15.44
C GLU A 49 11.71 8.71 16.18
N ILE A 50 12.24 9.74 15.51
CA ILE A 50 12.36 11.08 16.09
C ILE A 50 10.99 11.64 16.49
N ALA A 51 9.97 11.47 15.63
CA ALA A 51 8.61 11.91 15.94
C ALA A 51 8.05 11.16 17.16
N LEU A 52 8.22 9.85 17.22
CA LEU A 52 7.78 9.01 18.33
C LEU A 52 8.43 9.44 19.64
N GLU A 53 9.74 9.67 19.67
CA GLU A 53 10.46 10.12 20.88
C GLU A 53 9.93 11.46 21.41
N LYS A 54 9.68 12.44 20.51
CA LYS A 54 9.05 13.70 20.91
C LYS A 54 7.67 13.50 21.51
N THR A 55 6.84 12.64 20.91
CA THR A 55 5.50 12.36 21.46
C THR A 55 5.54 11.66 22.80
N LYS A 56 6.49 10.74 23.02
CA LYS A 56 6.71 10.07 24.30
C LYS A 56 7.09 11.08 25.38
N GLY A 57 8.02 11.99 25.07
CA GLY A 57 8.44 13.05 25.99
C GLY A 57 7.27 13.95 26.41
N LEU A 58 6.46 14.42 25.44
CA LEU A 58 5.27 15.22 25.72
C LEU A 58 4.25 14.46 26.58
N LYS A 59 4.03 13.18 26.30
CA LYS A 59 3.12 12.34 27.09
C LYS A 59 3.63 12.16 28.53
N ALA A 60 4.93 12.00 28.72
CA ALA A 60 5.55 11.91 30.04
C ALA A 60 5.39 13.22 30.83
N LEU A 61 5.64 14.37 30.20
CA LEU A 61 5.44 15.69 30.83
C LEU A 61 3.98 15.92 31.21
N ARG A 62 3.04 15.56 30.32
CA ARG A 62 1.61 15.66 30.61
C ARG A 62 1.20 14.80 31.81
N LEU A 63 1.70 13.56 31.87
CA LEU A 63 1.40 12.64 32.96
C LEU A 63 2.02 13.11 34.29
N ALA A 64 3.20 13.73 34.26
CA ALA A 64 3.79 14.37 35.43
C ALA A 64 2.94 15.55 35.93
N ALA A 65 2.54 16.44 35.03
CA ALA A 65 1.67 17.58 35.36
C ALA A 65 0.30 17.14 35.91
N GLU A 66 -0.31 16.08 35.34
CA GLU A 66 -1.57 15.52 35.85
C GLU A 66 -1.43 14.93 37.27
N LYS A 67 -0.26 14.38 37.61
CA LYS A 67 0.02 13.89 38.98
C LYS A 67 0.19 15.05 39.96
N GLU A 68 0.95 16.07 39.58
CA GLU A 68 1.15 17.26 40.42
C GLU A 68 -0.15 18.03 40.66
N GLY A 69 -0.99 18.17 39.63
CA GLY A 69 -2.30 18.81 39.75
C GLY A 69 -3.29 18.04 40.61
N LYS A 70 -3.16 16.71 40.72
CA LYS A 70 -3.96 15.86 41.62
C LYS A 70 -3.43 15.82 43.05
N ALA A 71 -2.18 16.23 43.27
CA ALA A 71 -1.54 16.26 44.58
C ALA A 71 -1.70 17.61 45.30
N LYS A 72 -2.17 18.64 44.60
CA LYS A 72 -2.65 19.91 45.16
C LYS A 72 -4.13 19.81 45.50
#